data_AF-A0A7W4CGW1-F1
#
_entry.id   AF-A0A7W4CGW1-F1
#
_cell.length_a   1.000
_cell.length_b   1.000
_cell.length_c   1.000
_cell.angle_alpha   90.00
_cell.angle_beta   90.00
_cell.angle_gamma   90.00
#
_symmetry.space_group_name_H-M   'P 1'
#
loop_
_entity.id
_entity.type
_entity.pdbx_description
1 polymer ?
#
loop_
_entity_poly.entity_id
_entity_poly.type
_entity_poly.pdbx_seq_one_letter_code
_entity_poly.pdbx_strand_id
1 'polypeptide(L)'
;FYGPSISERVVNQAGLFTVHHEPRKAFDTDKLHKFVIPGELKPQIQSKLGLLGINESTIYPGLDGIAKSLKTEFYNHTTRPLDLEKAPEYMQSQLGGL
;
A
#
# COMPACT_ATOMS: atom_id res chain seq x y z
N PHE A 1 17.82 22.55 1.68
CA PHE A 1 16.49 23.19 1.77
C PHE A 1 15.68 22.75 0.57
N TYR A 2 14.71 21.86 0.74
CA TYR A 2 13.70 21.59 -0.29
C TYR A 2 12.56 22.61 -0.10
N GLY A 3 12.00 23.12 -1.21
CA GLY A 3 10.80 23.96 -1.16
C GLY A 3 9.62 23.19 -0.52
N PRO A 4 8.62 23.88 0.03
CA PRO A 4 7.48 23.24 0.68
C PRO A 4 6.79 22.31 -0.32
N SER A 5 7.01 21.01 -0.13
CA SER A 5 6.31 19.98 -0.89
C SER A 5 4.86 19.94 -0.40
N ILE A 6 3.90 19.91 -1.34
CA ILE A 6 2.45 19.84 -1.08
C ILE A 6 2.09 18.65 -0.15
N SER A 7 2.95 17.64 -0.06
CA SER A 7 2.85 16.51 0.88
C SER A 7 4.21 15.83 1.07
N GLU A 8 4.50 15.31 2.29
CA GLU A 8 5.65 14.43 2.54
C GLU A 8 5.71 13.24 1.57
N ARG A 9 4.54 12.79 1.10
CA ARG A 9 4.40 11.69 0.15
C ARG A 9 5.07 11.97 -1.20
N VAL A 10 5.15 13.23 -1.62
CA VAL A 10 5.73 13.61 -2.92
C VAL A 10 7.25 13.52 -2.89
N VAL A 11 7.87 13.79 -1.73
CA VAL A 11 9.32 13.67 -1.54
C VAL A 11 9.79 12.22 -1.69
N ASN A 12 8.95 11.27 -1.30
CA ASN A 12 9.26 9.84 -1.35
C ASN A 12 8.84 9.15 -2.67
N GLN A 13 8.36 9.89 -3.66
CA GLN A 13 7.96 9.36 -4.98
C GLN A 13 8.97 9.76 -6.05
N ALA A 14 10.18 9.20 -5.98
CA ALA A 14 11.13 9.34 -7.07
C ALA A 14 10.59 8.62 -8.32
N GLY A 15 10.42 9.37 -9.42
CA GLY A 15 9.97 8.85 -10.70
C GLY A 15 10.99 9.14 -11.80
N LEU A 16 11.20 8.18 -12.70
CA LEU A 16 11.97 8.40 -13.92
C LEU A 16 11.00 8.78 -15.05
N PHE A 17 11.16 9.98 -15.58
CA PHE A 17 10.44 10.42 -16.78
C PHE A 17 11.38 10.34 -17.97
N THR A 18 11.00 9.59 -18.99
CA THR A 18 11.77 9.45 -20.24
C THR A 18 11.07 10.16 -21.39
N VAL A 19 11.84 10.86 -22.22
CA VAL A 19 11.34 11.45 -23.46
C VAL A 19 11.79 10.57 -24.62
N HIS A 20 10.83 10.04 -25.36
CA HIS A 20 11.08 9.18 -26.51
C HIS A 20 10.85 9.96 -27.81
N HIS A 21 11.71 9.73 -28.81
CA HIS A 21 11.60 10.38 -30.12
C HIS A 21 10.28 10.04 -30.83
N GLU A 22 9.81 8.78 -30.69
CA GLU A 22 8.56 8.28 -31.26
C GLU A 22 7.55 7.93 -30.15
N PRO A 23 6.80 8.89 -29.58
CA PRO A 23 5.96 8.66 -28.40
C PRO A 23 4.75 7.74 -28.64
N ARG A 24 4.38 7.50 -29.90
CA ARG A 24 3.28 6.59 -30.28
C ARG A 24 3.73 5.14 -30.43
N LYS A 25 5.04 4.89 -30.38
CA LYS A 25 5.62 3.56 -30.54
C LYS A 25 6.00 3.02 -29.17
N ALA A 26 5.67 1.76 -28.91
CA ALA A 26 6.11 1.11 -27.68
C ALA A 26 7.63 1.10 -27.62
N PHE A 27 8.19 1.47 -26.47
CA PHE A 27 9.61 1.36 -26.22
C PHE A 27 9.94 -0.10 -25.93
N ASP A 28 10.34 -0.82 -26.96
CA ASP A 28 10.71 -2.23 -26.91
C ASP A 28 12.13 -2.37 -27.48
N THR A 29 13.08 -2.72 -26.61
CA THR A 29 14.50 -2.83 -26.95
C THR A 29 15.06 -4.08 -26.28
N ASP A 30 16.07 -4.71 -26.87
CA ASP A 30 16.73 -5.90 -26.29
C ASP A 30 17.38 -5.64 -24.91
N LYS A 31 17.55 -4.36 -24.55
CA LYS A 31 18.07 -3.92 -23.25
C LYS A 31 16.97 -3.76 -22.18
N LEU A 32 15.70 -3.88 -22.57
CA LEU A 32 14.56 -3.76 -21.66
C LEU A 32 14.21 -5.13 -21.09
N HIS A 33 14.40 -5.28 -19.79
CA HIS A 33 14.00 -6.50 -19.09
C HIS A 33 12.71 -6.26 -18.30
N LYS A 34 11.67 -7.02 -18.65
CA LYS A 34 10.40 -6.99 -17.92
C LYS A 34 10.43 -8.02 -16.79
N PHE A 35 10.36 -7.56 -15.55
CA PHE A 35 10.17 -8.43 -14.39
C PHE A 35 8.68 -8.47 -14.02
N VAL A 36 8.04 -9.61 -14.21
CA VAL A 36 6.62 -9.81 -13.86
C VAL A 36 6.55 -10.54 -12.53
N ILE A 37 5.91 -9.93 -11.54
CA ILE A 37 5.67 -10.52 -10.23
C ILE A 37 4.32 -11.27 -10.27
N PRO A 38 4.28 -12.59 -10.02
CA PRO A 38 3.04 -13.33 -9.90
C PRO A 38 2.14 -12.76 -8.80
N GLY A 39 0.85 -12.68 -9.07
CA GLY A 39 -0.13 -12.10 -8.14
C GLY A 39 -0.21 -12.85 -6.82
N GLU A 40 0.01 -14.18 -6.83
CA GLU A 40 -0.06 -14.99 -5.60
C GLU A 40 1.06 -14.65 -4.60
N LEU A 41 2.16 -14.05 -5.05
CA LEU A 41 3.27 -13.65 -4.17
C LEU A 41 2.99 -12.35 -3.40
N LYS A 42 1.94 -11.61 -3.75
CA LYS A 42 1.64 -10.31 -3.14
C LYS A 42 1.57 -10.37 -1.60
N PRO A 43 0.84 -11.31 -0.96
CA PRO A 43 0.76 -11.36 0.49
C PRO A 43 2.12 -11.63 1.15
N GLN A 44 2.95 -12.50 0.54
CA GLN A 44 4.29 -12.81 1.04
C GLN A 44 5.22 -11.59 0.96
N ILE A 45 5.16 -10.84 -0.15
CA ILE A 45 5.92 -9.60 -0.32
C ILE A 45 5.49 -8.57 0.71
N GLN A 46 4.18 -8.38 0.90
CA GLN A 46 3.65 -7.46 1.91
C GLN A 46 4.09 -7.82 3.33
N SER A 47 4.09 -9.11 3.68
CA SER A 47 4.58 -9.58 4.98
C SER A 47 6.08 -9.27 5.18
N LYS A 48 6.91 -9.52 4.16
CA LYS A 48 8.34 -9.18 4.20
C LYS A 48 8.57 -7.67 4.32
N LEU A 49 7.81 -6.86 3.60
CA LEU A 49 7.86 -5.40 3.71
C LEU A 49 7.47 -4.94 5.12
N GLY A 50 6.44 -5.53 5.71
CA GLY A 50 6.04 -5.28 7.09
C GLY A 50 7.16 -5.57 8.09
N LEU A 51 7.89 -6.68 7.94
CA LEU A 51 9.07 -7.01 8.76
C LEU A 51 10.20 -5.97 8.64
N LEU A 52 10.30 -5.30 7.49
CA LEU A 52 11.25 -4.21 7.25
C LEU A 52 10.71 -2.84 7.72
N GLY A 53 9.55 -2.81 8.38
CA GLY A 53 8.92 -1.58 8.85
C GLY A 53 8.19 -0.80 7.74
N ILE A 54 7.95 -1.39 6.57
CA ILE A 54 7.20 -0.76 5.48
C ILE A 54 5.74 -1.22 5.58
N ASN A 55 4.90 -0.34 6.13
CA ASN A 55 3.46 -0.55 6.29
C ASN A 55 2.66 0.75 6.03
N GLU A 56 1.34 0.67 6.07
CA GLU A 56 0.43 1.78 5.76
C GLU A 56 0.65 3.00 6.65
N SER A 57 1.04 2.81 7.91
CA SER A 57 1.32 3.92 8.84
C SER A 57 2.62 4.66 8.52
N THR A 58 3.62 3.94 7.98
CA THR A 58 4.89 4.54 7.53
C THR A 58 4.79 5.21 6.16
N ILE A 59 3.90 4.75 5.30
CA ILE A 59 3.71 5.31 3.95
C ILE A 59 2.72 6.49 3.97
N TYR A 60 1.67 6.40 4.81
CA TYR A 60 0.61 7.40 4.90
C TYR A 60 0.59 8.01 6.30
N PRO A 61 1.19 9.19 6.49
CA PRO A 61 1.18 9.84 7.79
C PRO A 61 -0.25 10.21 8.19
N GLY A 62 -0.52 10.17 9.50
CA GLY A 62 -1.82 10.51 10.08
C GLY A 62 -2.65 9.30 10.53
N LEU A 63 -3.82 9.59 11.08
CA LEU A 63 -4.69 8.60 11.73
C LEU A 63 -5.15 7.50 10.76
N ASP A 64 -5.42 7.86 9.51
CA ASP A 64 -5.89 6.90 8.50
C ASP A 64 -4.86 5.81 8.18
N GLY A 65 -3.58 6.16 8.12
CA GLY A 65 -2.49 5.21 7.90
C GLY A 65 -2.30 4.28 9.09
N ILE A 66 -2.36 4.83 10.30
CA ILE A 66 -2.30 4.06 11.56
C ILE A 66 -3.49 3.09 11.65
N ALA A 67 -4.71 3.56 11.43
CA ALA A 67 -5.92 2.73 11.49
C ALA A 67 -5.87 1.58 10.47
N LYS A 68 -5.41 1.85 9.25
CA LYS A 68 -5.22 0.81 8.23
C LYS A 68 -4.13 -0.19 8.61
N SER A 69 -2.99 0.26 9.13
CA SER A 69 -1.92 -0.63 9.57
C SER A 69 -2.38 -1.54 10.70
N LEU A 70 -3.11 -1.01 11.69
CA LEU A 70 -3.69 -1.80 12.79
C LEU A 70 -4.68 -2.83 12.25
N LYS A 71 -5.57 -2.42 11.34
CA LYS A 71 -6.48 -3.35 10.66
C LYS A 71 -5.68 -4.47 9.96
N THR A 72 -4.70 -4.13 9.14
CA THR A 72 -3.87 -5.10 8.43
C THR A 72 -3.18 -6.07 9.40
N GLU A 73 -2.58 -5.58 10.49
CA GLU A 73 -1.88 -6.40 11.47
C GLU A 73 -2.82 -7.33 12.26
N PHE A 74 -3.93 -6.80 12.79
CA PHE A 74 -4.88 -7.59 13.57
C PHE A 74 -5.65 -8.59 12.72
N TYR A 75 -6.06 -8.24 11.49
CA TYR A 75 -6.90 -9.09 10.66
C TYR A 75 -6.11 -10.06 9.75
N ASN A 76 -4.85 -9.77 9.37
CA ASN A 76 -4.06 -10.70 8.56
C ASN A 76 -3.39 -11.82 9.39
N HIS A 77 -3.16 -11.60 10.69
CA HIS A 77 -2.59 -12.60 11.60
C HIS A 77 -3.65 -13.39 12.38
N THR A 78 -4.93 -13.03 12.24
CA THR A 78 -6.02 -13.78 12.84
C THR A 78 -6.71 -14.66 11.80
N THR A 79 -6.58 -15.98 11.97
CA THR A 79 -7.56 -16.94 11.42
C THR A 79 -8.86 -16.96 12.22
N ARG A 80 -9.04 -16.02 13.18
CA ARG A 80 -10.30 -15.89 13.90
C ARG A 80 -11.33 -15.37 12.92
N PRO A 81 -12.39 -16.15 12.62
CA PRO A 81 -13.52 -15.58 11.92
C PRO A 81 -13.98 -14.35 12.70
N LEU A 82 -14.30 -13.27 11.97
CA LEU A 82 -14.99 -12.11 12.51
C LEU A 82 -16.30 -12.61 13.13
N ASP A 83 -16.26 -12.86 14.43
CA ASP A 83 -17.42 -13.28 15.22
C ASP A 83 -18.28 -12.03 15.45
N LEU A 84 -19.14 -11.74 14.47
CA LEU A 84 -20.04 -10.59 14.48
C LEU A 84 -20.99 -10.61 15.68
N GLU A 85 -21.23 -11.78 16.29
CA GLU A 85 -22.06 -11.91 17.50
C GLU A 85 -21.33 -11.46 18.77
N LYS A 86 -19.99 -11.50 18.78
CA LYS A 86 -19.15 -10.99 19.89
C LYS A 86 -18.53 -9.61 19.61
N ALA A 87 -18.89 -8.97 18.50
CA ALA A 87 -18.40 -7.64 18.19
C ALA A 87 -18.92 -6.64 19.25
N PRO A 88 -18.04 -5.81 19.84
CA PRO A 88 -18.44 -4.83 20.84
C PRO A 88 -19.44 -3.84 20.26
N GLU A 89 -20.36 -3.35 21.10
CA GLU A 89 -21.55 -2.59 20.72
C GLU A 89 -21.25 -1.37 19.81
N TYR A 90 -20.10 -0.72 20.00
CA TYR A 90 -19.68 0.42 19.18
C TYR A 90 -19.36 0.06 17.71
N MET A 91 -19.09 -1.21 17.39
CA MET A 91 -18.88 -1.67 16.01
C MET A 91 -20.21 -1.91 15.28
N GLN A 92 -21.27 -2.24 16.02
CA GLN A 92 -22.60 -2.52 15.44
C GLN A 92 -23.23 -1.26 14.85
N SER A 93 -22.98 -0.09 15.46
CA SER A 93 -23.46 1.20 14.97
C SER A 93 -22.82 1.62 13.63
N GLN A 94 -21.66 1.06 13.28
CA GLN A 94 -20.94 1.37 12.04
C GLN A 94 -21.33 0.48 10.84
N LEU A 95 -22.09 -0.60 11.08
CA LEU A 95 -22.53 -1.54 10.02
C LEU A 95 -23.65 -0.98 9.13
N GLY A 96 -24.43 -0.02 9.61
CA GLY A 96 -25.54 0.61 8.88
C GLY A 96 -25.19 1.90 8.13
N GLY A 97 -23.91 2.27 8.08
CA GLY A 97 -23.45 3.58 7.59
C GLY A 97 -22.73 3.60 6.23
N LEU A 98 -22.87 2.54 5.42
CA LEU A 98 -22.37 2.46 4.04
C LEU A 98 -23.52 2.43 3.04
#